data_AF-A0A6P0DTL5-F1
#
_entry.id   AF-A0A6P0DTL5-F1
#
_cell.length_a   1.000
_cell.length_b   1.000
_cell.length_c   1.000
_cell.angle_alpha   90.00
_cell.angle_beta   90.00
_cell.angle_gamma   90.00
#
_symmetry.space_group_name_H-M   'P 1'
#
loop_
_entity.id
_entity.type
_entity.pdbx_description
1 polymer ?
#
loop_
_entity_poly.entity_id
_entity_poly.type
_entity_poly.pdbx_seq_one_letter_code
_entity_poly.pdbx_strand_id
1 'polypeptide(L)'
;MTSLNRSSKAQPSAQRATTLEMVRLACPDAPQASRICESFGLAIVDSDGIRELHRSQFIDSADALKEGLAEKAMQIHMQRIVGSFVGSAYGAG
;
A
#
# COMPACT_ATOMS: atom_id res chain seq x y z
N MET A 1 -38.18 -34.93 11.36
CA MET A 1 -37.48 -34.69 10.08
C MET A 1 -36.65 -33.41 10.22
N THR A 2 -35.35 -33.62 10.42
CA THR A 2 -34.18 -32.76 10.11
C THR A 2 -34.31 -31.24 10.22
N SER A 3 -33.70 -30.68 11.28
CA SER A 3 -33.34 -29.26 11.39
C SER A 3 -32.20 -28.94 10.42
N LEU A 4 -32.39 -27.94 9.56
CA LEU A 4 -31.38 -27.46 8.61
C LEU A 4 -30.33 -26.63 9.36
N ASN A 5 -29.18 -27.26 9.61
CA ASN A 5 -27.98 -26.63 10.14
C ASN A 5 -27.47 -25.57 9.17
N ARG A 6 -27.84 -24.30 9.38
CA ARG A 6 -27.26 -23.16 8.65
C ARG A 6 -25.87 -22.90 9.22
N SER A 7 -24.87 -23.57 8.66
CA SER A 7 -23.47 -23.26 8.93
C SER A 7 -23.18 -21.85 8.43
N SER A 8 -23.13 -20.88 9.36
CA SER A 8 -22.60 -19.55 9.10
C SER A 8 -21.12 -19.71 8.78
N LYS A 9 -20.75 -19.55 7.51
CA LYS A 9 -19.34 -19.31 7.15
C LYS A 9 -18.90 -18.13 7.99
N ALA A 10 -17.93 -18.34 8.89
CA ALA A 10 -17.28 -17.26 9.61
C ALA A 10 -16.76 -16.28 8.56
N GLN A 11 -17.40 -15.13 8.44
CA GLN A 11 -16.83 -14.04 7.64
C GLN A 11 -15.47 -13.78 8.28
N PRO A 12 -14.37 -13.78 7.50
CA PRO A 12 -13.11 -13.28 8.00
C PRO A 12 -13.42 -11.92 8.61
N SER A 13 -13.10 -11.71 9.89
CA SER A 13 -13.17 -10.39 10.51
C SER A 13 -12.50 -9.44 9.53
N ALA A 14 -13.23 -8.42 9.04
CA ALA A 14 -12.68 -7.48 8.08
C ALA A 14 -11.35 -6.98 8.66
N GLN A 15 -10.24 -7.44 8.08
CA GLN A 15 -8.92 -7.08 8.57
C GLN A 15 -8.87 -5.56 8.50
N ARG A 16 -8.56 -4.93 9.63
CA ARG A 16 -8.52 -3.48 9.76
C ARG A 16 -7.63 -2.96 8.64
N ALA A 17 -8.14 -2.05 7.82
CA ALA A 17 -7.39 -1.51 6.69
C ALA A 17 -6.04 -0.97 7.18
N THR A 18 -4.96 -1.36 6.51
CA THR A 18 -3.62 -0.86 6.84
C THR A 18 -3.60 0.66 6.65
N THR A 19 -3.22 1.40 7.71
CA THR A 19 -3.08 2.85 7.66
C THR A 19 -1.60 3.25 7.62
N LEU A 20 -1.32 4.46 7.15
CA LEU A 20 0.03 5.00 7.11
C LEU A 20 0.64 5.11 8.51
N GLU A 21 -0.15 5.40 9.53
CA GLU A 21 0.30 5.43 10.93
C GLU A 21 0.79 4.07 11.40
N MET A 22 0.10 2.99 11.03
CA MET A 22 0.54 1.63 11.39
C MET A 22 1.84 1.26 10.68
N VAL A 23 2.00 1.63 9.41
CA VAL A 23 3.24 1.41 8.66
C VAL A 23 4.41 2.19 9.27
N ARG A 24 4.19 3.44 9.68
CA ARG A 24 5.23 4.27 10.32
C ARG A 24 5.79 3.68 11.61
N LEU A 25 5.01 2.89 12.35
CA LEU A 25 5.49 2.22 13.57
C LEU A 25 6.38 1.01 13.27
N ALA A 26 6.25 0.41 12.09
CA ALA A 26 6.99 -0.79 11.69
C ALA A 26 8.23 -0.47 10.83
N CYS A 27 8.21 0.64 10.09
CA CYS A 27 9.30 0.98 9.17
C CYS A 27 10.39 1.82 9.87
N PRO A 28 11.68 1.49 9.68
CA PRO A 28 12.78 2.30 10.17
C PRO A 28 12.81 3.67 9.47
N ASP A 29 13.20 4.70 10.19
CA ASP A 29 13.55 5.98 9.58
C ASP A 29 14.90 5.89 8.81
N ALA A 30 15.21 6.89 7.99
CA ALA A 30 16.41 6.87 7.15
C ALA A 30 17.72 6.66 7.97
N PRO A 31 17.93 7.36 9.11
CA PRO A 31 19.08 7.09 9.98
C PRO A 31 19.11 5.65 10.53
N GLN A 32 17.97 5.09 10.92
CA GLN A 32 17.88 3.72 11.42
C GLN A 32 18.16 2.71 10.30
N ALA A 33 17.61 2.92 9.11
CA ALA A 33 17.86 2.07 7.95
C ALA A 33 19.34 2.06 7.55
N SER A 34 20.01 3.23 7.54
CA SER A 34 21.45 3.33 7.25
C SER A 34 22.28 2.51 8.25
N ARG A 35 21.99 2.64 9.55
CA ARG A 35 22.70 1.89 10.60
C ARG A 35 22.48 0.38 10.49
N ILE A 36 21.27 -0.05 10.14
CA ILE A 36 20.99 -1.47 9.86
C ILE A 36 21.83 -1.95 8.67
N CYS A 37 21.86 -1.17 7.59
CA CYS A 37 22.65 -1.54 6.41
C CYS A 37 24.14 -1.66 6.73
N GLU A 38 24.70 -0.70 7.46
CA GLU A 38 26.09 -0.74 7.92
C GLU A 38 26.38 -1.94 8.83
N SER A 39 25.51 -2.20 9.81
CA SER A 39 25.71 -3.27 10.80
C SER A 39 25.72 -4.67 10.18
N PHE A 40 24.94 -4.87 9.12
CA PHE A 40 24.77 -6.16 8.46
C PHE A 40 25.46 -6.23 7.09
N GLY A 41 26.19 -5.19 6.68
CA GLY A 41 26.84 -5.13 5.37
C GLY A 41 25.86 -5.18 4.19
N LEU A 42 24.63 -4.65 4.37
CA LEU A 42 23.60 -4.61 3.34
C LEU A 42 23.79 -3.37 2.45
N ALA A 43 23.31 -3.47 1.22
CA ALA A 43 23.24 -2.30 0.33
C ALA A 43 22.22 -1.29 0.86
N ILE A 44 22.60 -0.01 0.86
CA ILE A 44 21.69 1.09 1.21
C ILE A 44 20.67 1.24 0.08
N VAL A 45 19.38 1.19 0.45
CA VAL A 45 18.27 1.40 -0.48
C VAL A 45 18.04 2.89 -0.68
N ASP A 46 18.01 3.34 -1.93
CA ASP A 46 17.61 4.70 -2.31
C ASP A 46 16.09 4.89 -2.17
N SER A 47 15.66 5.03 -0.92
CA SER A 47 14.23 5.21 -0.58
C SER A 47 13.66 6.52 -1.15
N ASP A 48 14.49 7.55 -1.29
CA ASP A 48 14.08 8.85 -1.83
C ASP A 48 13.85 8.76 -3.34
N GLY A 49 14.76 8.15 -4.08
CA GLY A 49 14.61 7.91 -5.51
C GLY A 49 13.42 7.01 -5.84
N ILE A 50 13.21 5.92 -5.09
CA ILE A 50 12.03 5.05 -5.24
C ILE A 50 10.73 5.82 -5.00
N ARG A 51 10.69 6.66 -3.96
CA ARG A 51 9.52 7.49 -3.67
C ARG A 51 9.25 8.48 -4.80
N GLU A 52 10.28 9.15 -5.33
CA GLU A 52 10.10 10.14 -6.40
C GLU A 52 9.68 9.47 -7.72
N LEU A 53 10.19 8.28 -8.01
CA LEU A 53 9.77 7.49 -9.18
C LEU A 53 8.27 7.18 -9.11
N HIS A 54 7.79 6.64 -7.99
CA HIS A 54 6.36 6.34 -7.82
C HIS A 54 5.51 7.61 -7.85
N ARG A 55 5.97 8.69 -7.24
CA ARG A 55 5.30 9.99 -7.28
C ARG A 55 5.10 10.47 -8.72
N SER A 56 6.17 10.45 -9.51
CA SER A 56 6.14 10.87 -10.92
C SER A 56 5.19 9.98 -11.73
N GLN A 57 5.27 8.66 -11.56
CA GLN A 57 4.37 7.71 -12.22
C GLN A 57 2.89 7.97 -11.92
N PHE A 58 2.53 8.28 -10.67
CA PHE A 58 1.15 8.60 -10.33
C PHE A 58 0.68 9.92 -10.94
N ILE A 59 1.53 10.95 -10.97
CA ILE A 59 1.20 12.24 -11.58
C ILE A 59 1.02 12.08 -13.08
N ASP A 60 1.97 11.45 -13.75
CA ASP A 60 1.93 11.26 -15.21
C ASP A 60 0.72 10.41 -15.62
N SER A 61 0.41 9.36 -14.86
CA SER A 61 -0.78 8.53 -15.07
C SER A 61 -2.07 9.32 -14.87
N ALA A 62 -2.11 10.16 -13.82
CA ALA A 62 -3.27 11.00 -13.55
C ALA A 62 -3.49 12.04 -14.65
N ASP A 63 -2.43 12.69 -15.11
CA ASP A 63 -2.48 13.67 -16.18
C ASP A 63 -2.90 13.05 -17.51
N ALA A 64 -2.45 11.84 -17.82
CA ALA A 64 -2.84 11.13 -19.04
C ALA A 64 -4.33 10.69 -19.03
N LEU A 65 -4.89 10.45 -17.85
CA LEU A 65 -6.25 9.93 -17.69
C LEU A 65 -7.31 11.02 -17.48
N LYS A 66 -6.92 12.23 -17.06
CA LYS A 66 -7.85 13.30 -16.63
C LYS A 66 -8.87 13.72 -17.68
N GLU A 67 -8.52 13.66 -18.97
CA GLU A 67 -9.41 14.05 -20.06
C GLU A 67 -10.40 12.93 -20.46
N GLY A 68 -10.08 11.68 -20.09
CA GLY A 68 -10.86 10.49 -20.45
C GLY A 68 -11.80 10.00 -19.35
N LEU A 69 -11.72 10.56 -18.14
CA LEU A 69 -12.48 10.11 -16.97
C LEU A 69 -13.22 11.27 -16.31
N ALA A 70 -14.48 11.02 -15.92
CA ALA A 70 -15.17 11.92 -14.99
C ALA A 70 -14.46 11.93 -13.63
N GLU A 71 -14.48 13.08 -12.94
CA GLU A 71 -13.80 13.31 -11.65
C GLU A 71 -14.00 12.18 -10.63
N LYS A 72 -15.24 11.72 -10.46
CA LYS A 72 -15.56 10.64 -9.52
C LYS A 72 -14.95 9.29 -9.94
N ALA A 73 -14.87 9.01 -11.24
CA ALA A 73 -14.23 7.80 -11.75
C ALA A 73 -12.71 7.86 -11.56
N MET A 74 -12.12 9.05 -11.76
CA MET A 74 -10.70 9.31 -11.51
C MET A 74 -10.32 9.08 -10.04
N GLN A 75 -11.11 9.63 -9.10
CA GLN A 75 -10.90 9.41 -7.67
C GLN A 75 -10.96 7.93 -7.28
N ILE A 76 -11.97 7.19 -7.75
CA ILE A 76 -12.10 5.75 -7.46
C ILE A 76 -10.93 4.97 -8.06
N HIS A 77 -10.51 5.31 -9.29
CA HIS A 77 -9.40 4.66 -9.96
C HIS A 77 -8.08 4.86 -9.22
N MET A 78 -7.75 6.12 -8.87
CA MET A 78 -6.53 6.43 -8.12
C MET A 78 -6.54 5.84 -6.71
N GLN A 79 -7.69 5.84 -6.03
CA GLN A 79 -7.82 5.18 -4.73
C GLN A 79 -7.53 3.66 -4.83
N ARG A 80 -7.98 2.98 -5.89
CA ARG A 80 -7.70 1.56 -6.12
C ARG A 80 -6.22 1.30 -6.41
N ILE A 81 -5.61 2.14 -7.25
CA ILE A 81 -4.18 2.05 -7.57
C ILE A 81 -3.38 2.20 -6.27
N VAL A 82 -3.53 3.31 -5.56
CA VAL A 82 -2.80 3.57 -4.30
C VAL A 82 -3.05 2.46 -3.28
N GLY A 83 -4.30 2.01 -3.14
CA GLY A 83 -4.65 0.89 -2.27
C GLY A 83 -3.90 -0.41 -2.60
N SER A 84 -3.68 -0.72 -3.87
CA SER A 84 -2.90 -1.89 -4.30
C SER A 84 -1.42 -1.78 -3.93
N PHE A 85 -0.81 -0.60 -4.09
CA PHE A 85 0.58 -0.35 -3.68
C PHE A 85 0.75 -0.48 -2.16
N VAL A 86 -0.13 0.14 -1.38
CA VAL A 86 -0.09 0.06 0.09
C VAL A 86 -0.30 -1.37 0.57
N GLY A 87 -1.29 -2.09 0.00
CA GLY A 87 -1.54 -3.49 0.34
C GLY A 87 -0.36 -4.41 0.02
N SER A 88 0.28 -4.20 -1.15
CA SER A 88 1.49 -4.93 -1.53
C SER A 88 2.65 -4.64 -0.59
N ALA A 89 2.89 -3.38 -0.23
CA ALA A 89 3.97 -2.99 0.66
C ALA A 89 3.79 -3.56 2.07
N TYR A 90 2.55 -3.54 2.60
CA TYR A 90 2.24 -4.11 3.91
C TYR A 90 2.37 -5.64 3.93
N GLY A 91 1.93 -6.34 2.89
CA GLY A 91 2.00 -7.80 2.81
C GLY A 91 3.39 -8.37 2.53
N ALA A 92 4.35 -7.54 2.12
CA ALA A 92 5.74 -7.94 1.87
C ALA A 92 6.63 -7.90 3.12
N GLY A 93 6.15 -7.27 4.21
CA GLY A 93 6.86 -7.14 5.49
C GLY A 93 6.48 -8.20 6.51
#